data_AF-A0A6B9YG51-F1
#
_entry.id   AF-A0A6B9YG51-F1
#
_cell.length_a   1.000
_cell.length_b   1.000
_cell.length_c   1.000
_cell.angle_alpha   90.00
_cell.angle_beta   90.00
_cell.angle_gamma   90.00
#
_symmetry.space_group_name_H-M   'P 1'
#
loop_
_entity.id
_entity.type
_entity.pdbx_description
1 polymer ?
#
loop_
_entity_poly.entity_id
_entity_poly.type
_entity_poly.pdbx_seq_one_letter_code
_entity_poly.pdbx_strand_id
1 'polypeptide(L)'
;MEEVFHEEMNDHDIENYSLFYLHKDKAAEKGIILYQTPPKRNISLVYFKANHSKGAEDHWVWTKSASCNQKWGETKIADGGPYIYCGTVGSKYEKVLVNGEEAKMVTLDEAQIWYYLTANKNAEGKAVLVDGSEEWFHRD
;
A
#
# COMPACT_ATOMS: atom_id res chain seq x y z
N MET A 1 2.60 -15.98 0.23
CA MET A 1 2.35 -14.54 -0.05
C MET A 1 2.72 -14.23 -1.48
N GLU A 2 3.98 -14.39 -1.85
CA GLU A 2 4.42 -14.23 -3.25
C GLU A 2 3.74 -15.25 -4.17
N GLU A 3 3.71 -16.53 -3.81
CA GLU A 3 3.00 -17.56 -4.58
C GLU A 3 1.53 -17.19 -4.80
N VAL A 4 0.82 -16.85 -3.73
CA VAL A 4 -0.58 -16.36 -3.78
C VAL A 4 -0.71 -15.12 -4.66
N PHE A 5 0.25 -14.19 -4.61
CA PHE A 5 0.24 -13.02 -5.49
C PHE A 5 0.37 -13.42 -6.96
N HIS A 6 1.29 -14.33 -7.30
CA HIS A 6 1.47 -14.84 -8.66
C HIS A 6 0.25 -15.61 -9.16
N GLU A 7 -0.37 -16.43 -8.31
CA GLU A 7 -1.60 -17.17 -8.63
C GLU A 7 -2.75 -16.22 -8.97
N GLU A 8 -3.03 -15.24 -8.11
CA GLU A 8 -4.11 -14.25 -8.32
C GLU A 8 -3.86 -13.35 -9.55
N MET A 9 -2.61 -13.04 -9.86
CA MET A 9 -2.24 -12.21 -11.01
C MET A 9 -2.26 -12.98 -12.33
N ASN A 10 -1.99 -14.30 -12.32
CA ASN A 10 -2.02 -15.14 -13.52
C ASN A 10 -3.42 -15.32 -14.10
N ASP A 11 -4.48 -15.18 -13.30
CA ASP A 11 -5.88 -15.17 -13.76
C ASP A 11 -6.32 -13.79 -14.32
N HIS A 12 -5.49 -12.75 -14.17
CA HIS A 12 -5.77 -11.37 -14.59
C HIS A 12 -4.63 -10.73 -15.41
N ASP A 13 -4.49 -11.10 -16.70
CA ASP A 13 -3.94 -10.30 -17.82
C ASP A 13 -2.80 -9.28 -17.54
N ILE A 14 -1.79 -9.63 -16.74
CA ILE A 14 -0.62 -8.76 -16.51
C ILE A 14 0.66 -9.60 -16.65
N GLU A 15 1.07 -9.84 -17.89
CA GLU A 15 2.32 -10.55 -18.22
C GLU A 15 3.59 -9.79 -17.79
N ASN A 16 3.48 -8.49 -17.52
CA ASN A 16 4.60 -7.65 -17.13
C ASN A 16 4.22 -6.84 -15.90
N TYR A 17 4.86 -7.08 -14.76
CA TYR A 17 4.74 -6.18 -13.61
C TYR A 17 6.07 -6.16 -12.85
N SER A 18 6.29 -5.08 -12.11
CA SER A 18 7.44 -4.99 -11.21
C SER A 18 6.95 -5.15 -9.78
N LEU A 19 7.53 -6.12 -9.06
CA LEU A 19 7.17 -6.47 -7.71
C LEU A 19 8.10 -5.80 -6.71
N PHE A 20 7.52 -5.13 -5.71
CA PHE A 20 8.28 -4.47 -4.66
C PHE A 20 7.82 -5.00 -3.30
N TYR A 21 8.72 -5.73 -2.64
CA TYR A 21 8.50 -6.27 -1.31
C TYR A 21 8.56 -5.15 -0.28
N LEU A 22 7.41 -4.78 0.26
CA LEU A 22 7.36 -3.70 1.23
C LEU A 22 7.50 -4.19 2.66
N HIS A 23 6.85 -5.31 3.01
CA HIS A 23 6.91 -5.83 4.38
C HIS A 23 6.31 -7.23 4.50
N LYS A 24 6.97 -8.10 5.26
CA LYS A 24 6.39 -9.37 5.75
C LYS A 24 6.68 -9.48 7.24
N ASP A 25 5.65 -9.36 8.05
CA ASP A 25 5.73 -9.58 9.49
C ASP A 25 5.02 -10.90 9.81
N LYS A 26 5.83 -11.93 10.05
CA LYS A 26 5.30 -13.25 10.44
C LYS A 26 4.71 -13.23 11.85
N ALA A 27 5.20 -12.38 12.76
CA ALA A 27 4.67 -12.28 14.11
C ALA A 27 3.32 -11.56 14.13
N ALA A 28 3.16 -10.53 13.29
CA ALA A 28 1.89 -9.84 13.12
C ALA A 28 0.95 -10.49 12.09
N GLU A 29 1.36 -11.58 11.44
CA GLU A 29 0.60 -12.34 10.45
C GLU A 29 0.14 -11.50 9.24
N LYS A 30 0.98 -10.56 8.80
CA LYS A 30 0.63 -9.55 7.80
C LYS A 30 1.71 -9.36 6.75
N GLY A 31 1.27 -9.00 5.54
CA GLY A 31 2.16 -8.77 4.41
C GLY A 31 1.62 -7.68 3.49
N ILE A 32 2.54 -6.98 2.82
CA ILE A 32 2.21 -5.99 1.81
C ILE A 32 3.09 -6.21 0.58
N ILE A 33 2.46 -6.14 -0.57
CA ILE A 33 3.13 -6.07 -1.87
C ILE A 33 2.71 -4.78 -2.56
N LEU A 34 3.68 -4.04 -3.07
CA LEU A 34 3.44 -2.96 -4.03
C LEU A 34 3.88 -3.44 -5.40
N TYR A 35 3.09 -3.15 -6.41
CA TYR A 35 3.42 -3.53 -7.77
C TYR A 35 2.98 -2.47 -8.77
N GLN A 36 3.68 -2.45 -9.90
CA GLN A 36 3.38 -1.56 -11.01
C GLN A 36 3.05 -2.36 -12.27
N THR A 37 1.99 -1.97 -12.98
CA THR A 37 1.57 -2.62 -14.24
C THR A 37 1.67 -1.67 -15.45
N PRO A 38 2.24 -2.11 -16.58
CA PRO A 38 2.23 -1.40 -17.85
C PRO A 38 0.85 -1.49 -18.53
N PRO A 39 0.56 -0.65 -19.54
CA PRO A 39 1.40 0.42 -20.10
C PRO A 39 1.30 1.74 -19.32
N LYS A 40 0.28 1.90 -18.47
CA LYS A 40 -0.01 3.17 -17.77
C LYS A 40 0.79 3.36 -16.47
N ARG A 41 1.67 2.42 -16.12
CA ARG A 41 2.41 2.37 -14.86
C ARG A 41 1.45 2.50 -13.67
N ASN A 42 0.36 1.72 -13.71
CA ASN A 42 -0.61 1.75 -12.63
C ASN A 42 0.04 1.14 -11.39
N ILE A 43 0.10 1.92 -10.32
CA ILE A 43 0.64 1.51 -9.03
C ILE A 43 -0.50 1.00 -8.16
N SER A 44 -0.32 -0.22 -7.66
CA SER A 44 -1.27 -0.89 -6.79
C SER A 44 -0.56 -1.47 -5.58
N LEU A 45 -1.22 -1.40 -4.43
CA LEU A 45 -0.77 -2.01 -3.19
C LEU A 45 -1.74 -3.12 -2.81
N VAL A 46 -1.21 -4.27 -2.40
CA VAL A 46 -1.97 -5.44 -1.94
C VAL A 46 -1.64 -5.71 -0.49
N TYR A 47 -2.67 -5.98 0.30
CA TYR A 47 -2.55 -6.41 1.68
C TYR A 47 -2.88 -7.90 1.82
N PHE A 48 -2.00 -8.61 2.52
CA PHE A 48 -2.12 -10.04 2.81
C PHE A 48 -2.24 -10.28 4.31
N LYS A 49 -3.01 -11.31 4.66
CA LYS A 49 -3.09 -11.83 6.02
C LYS A 49 -2.72 -13.31 6.01
N ALA A 50 -1.98 -13.77 7.01
CA ALA A 50 -1.84 -15.21 7.21
C ALA A 50 -3.17 -15.78 7.75
N ASN A 51 -3.57 -16.94 7.25
CA ASN A 51 -4.73 -17.66 7.72
C ASN A 51 -4.26 -18.96 8.37
N HIS A 52 -4.36 -19.03 9.70
CA HIS A 52 -4.07 -20.24 10.45
C HIS A 52 -5.34 -21.09 10.54
N SER A 53 -5.57 -21.93 9.54
CA SER A 53 -6.52 -23.02 9.69
C SER A 53 -5.88 -24.11 10.55
N LYS A 54 -6.48 -24.43 11.70
CA LYS A 54 -5.94 -25.41 12.66
C LYS A 54 -5.57 -26.71 11.95
N GLY A 55 -4.26 -26.99 11.85
CA GLY A 55 -3.73 -28.25 11.30
C GLY A 55 -3.28 -28.23 9.84
N ALA A 56 -3.33 -27.09 9.15
CA ALA A 56 -2.71 -26.91 7.82
C ALA A 56 -1.51 -25.94 7.92
N GLU A 57 -0.57 -26.04 6.98
CA GLU A 57 0.53 -25.08 6.84
C GLU A 57 -0.01 -23.66 6.68
N ASP A 58 0.73 -22.67 7.20
CA ASP A 58 0.33 -21.26 7.16
C ASP A 58 0.15 -20.76 5.71
N HIS A 59 -1.09 -20.61 5.26
CA HIS A 59 -1.38 -20.04 3.95
C HIS A 59 -1.65 -18.55 4.06
N TRP A 60 -1.04 -17.80 3.14
CA TRP A 60 -1.32 -16.37 2.99
C TRP A 60 -2.59 -16.20 2.16
N VAL A 61 -3.35 -15.14 2.44
CA VAL A 61 -4.55 -14.80 1.68
C VAL A 61 -4.41 -13.37 1.17
N TRP A 62 -4.60 -13.17 -0.13
CA TRP A 62 -4.80 -11.84 -0.71
C TRP A 62 -6.14 -11.31 -0.22
N THR A 63 -6.13 -10.22 0.56
CA THR A 63 -7.38 -9.73 1.18
C THR A 63 -7.95 -8.50 0.46
N LYS A 64 -7.08 -7.59 -0.01
CA LYS A 64 -7.50 -6.37 -0.69
C LYS A 64 -6.36 -5.78 -1.51
N SER A 65 -6.74 -4.97 -2.49
CA SER A 65 -5.85 -4.07 -3.22
C SER A 65 -6.34 -2.61 -3.14
N ALA A 66 -5.41 -1.68 -3.23
CA ALA A 66 -5.65 -0.25 -3.35
C ALA A 66 -4.92 0.29 -4.59
N SER A 67 -5.55 1.23 -5.31
CA SER A 67 -4.90 1.96 -6.41
C SER A 67 -4.21 3.19 -5.83
N CYS A 68 -2.89 3.28 -5.98
CA CYS A 68 -2.07 4.35 -5.43
C CYS A 68 -1.64 5.38 -6.50
N ASN A 69 -2.37 5.43 -7.61
CA ASN A 69 -2.08 6.31 -8.75
C ASN A 69 -2.45 7.78 -8.49
N GLN A 70 -3.33 8.03 -7.54
CA GLN A 70 -3.69 9.38 -7.14
C GLN A 70 -2.67 9.90 -6.12
N LYS A 71 -2.54 11.22 -6.04
CA LYS A 71 -1.68 11.86 -5.05
C LYS A 71 -2.11 11.51 -3.62
N TRP A 72 -3.42 11.58 -3.38
CA TRP A 72 -4.07 11.31 -2.11
C TRP A 72 -5.17 10.27 -2.35
N GLY A 73 -4.83 9.00 -2.18
CA GLY A 73 -5.75 7.88 -2.34
C GLY A 73 -6.11 7.26 -0.99
N GLU A 74 -7.38 6.94 -0.82
CA GLU A 74 -7.87 6.12 0.28
C GLU A 74 -8.63 4.93 -0.30
N THR A 75 -8.34 3.72 0.19
CA THR A 75 -9.15 2.54 -0.12
C THR A 75 -9.52 1.81 1.16
N LYS A 76 -10.82 1.60 1.32
CA LYS A 76 -11.40 0.82 2.42
C LYS A 76 -11.22 -0.69 2.18
N ILE A 77 -10.68 -1.40 3.17
CA ILE A 77 -10.80 -2.86 3.23
C ILE A 77 -12.22 -3.22 3.68
N ALA A 78 -12.93 -4.02 2.89
CA ALA A 78 -14.14 -4.68 3.37
C ALA A 78 -13.68 -5.81 4.30
N ASP A 79 -14.30 -5.97 5.46
CA ASP A 79 -14.07 -7.07 6.41
C ASP A 79 -12.82 -6.96 7.31
N GLY A 80 -12.84 -5.97 8.22
CA GLY A 80 -12.01 -5.97 9.44
C GLY A 80 -10.50 -5.77 9.25
N GLY A 81 -10.02 -5.58 8.02
CA GLY A 81 -8.64 -5.17 7.73
C GLY A 81 -8.40 -3.67 7.93
N PRO A 82 -7.13 -3.22 7.90
CA PRO A 82 -6.78 -1.80 8.03
C PRO A 82 -7.26 -0.99 6.81
N TYR A 83 -7.58 0.28 7.00
CA TYR A 83 -7.65 1.26 5.91
C TYR A 83 -6.27 1.41 5.28
N ILE A 84 -6.25 1.47 3.94
CA ILE A 84 -5.05 1.71 3.16
C ILE A 84 -5.12 3.14 2.64
N TYR A 85 -4.20 3.96 3.11
CA TYR A 85 -3.93 5.28 2.56
C TYR A 85 -2.69 5.15 1.70
N CYS A 86 -2.74 5.60 0.45
CA CYS A 86 -1.56 5.60 -0.40
C CYS A 86 -1.66 6.60 -1.54
N GLY A 87 -0.52 6.90 -2.15
CA GLY A 87 -0.49 7.71 -3.34
C GLY A 87 0.90 7.96 -3.88
N THR A 88 0.98 8.71 -4.96
CA THR A 88 2.24 9.16 -5.56
C THR A 88 2.50 10.63 -5.28
N VAL A 89 3.71 10.95 -4.84
CA VAL A 89 4.21 12.30 -4.63
C VAL A 89 5.43 12.54 -5.53
N GLY A 90 5.71 13.82 -5.80
CA GLY A 90 6.89 14.24 -6.56
C GLY A 90 8.06 14.63 -5.66
N SER A 91 9.19 15.00 -6.26
CA SER A 91 10.44 15.35 -5.56
C SER A 91 10.37 16.54 -4.60
N LYS A 92 9.30 17.35 -4.66
CA LYS A 92 9.10 18.47 -3.73
C LYS A 92 8.60 18.05 -2.34
N TYR A 93 8.23 16.78 -2.15
CA TYR A 93 7.74 16.25 -0.88
C TYR A 93 8.87 15.54 -0.14
N GLU A 94 9.07 15.90 1.13
CA GLU A 94 10.05 15.25 2.01
C GLU A 94 9.44 14.03 2.70
N LYS A 95 8.24 14.19 3.26
CA LYS A 95 7.53 13.12 3.97
C LYS A 95 6.02 13.30 3.91
N VAL A 96 5.30 12.19 4.12
CA VAL A 96 3.85 12.18 4.32
C VAL A 96 3.56 11.72 5.74
N LEU A 97 2.65 12.43 6.41
CA LEU A 97 2.21 12.15 7.77
C LEU A 97 0.73 11.81 7.77
N VAL A 98 0.37 10.71 8.43
CA VAL A 98 -1.01 10.27 8.62
C VAL A 98 -1.23 10.03 10.11
N ASN A 99 -2.21 10.71 10.71
CA ASN A 99 -2.39 10.78 12.17
C ASN A 99 -1.12 11.20 12.94
N GLY A 100 -0.30 12.07 12.33
CA GLY A 100 0.97 12.51 12.90
C GLY A 100 2.11 11.49 12.83
N GLU A 101 1.87 10.28 12.30
CA GLU A 101 2.90 9.27 12.07
C GLU A 101 3.42 9.32 10.64
N GLU A 102 4.70 8.99 10.45
CA GLU A 102 5.32 8.98 9.13
C GLU A 102 4.85 7.79 8.30
N ALA A 103 4.23 8.10 7.17
CA ALA A 103 3.89 7.12 6.15
C ALA A 103 5.16 6.54 5.52
N LYS A 104 5.10 5.29 5.11
CA LYS A 104 6.22 4.64 4.44
C LYS A 104 6.35 5.20 3.02
N MET A 105 7.56 5.63 2.66
CA MET A 105 7.88 6.14 1.33
C MET A 105 8.82 5.21 0.58
N VAL A 106 8.51 4.97 -0.68
CA VAL A 106 9.17 3.99 -1.55
C VAL A 106 9.35 4.65 -2.91
N THR A 107 10.54 4.56 -3.50
CA THR A 107 10.77 5.06 -4.85
C THR A 107 10.69 3.90 -5.83
N LEU A 108 9.90 4.08 -6.89
CA LEU A 108 9.66 3.11 -7.94
C LEU A 108 9.84 3.81 -9.28
N ASP A 109 10.90 3.46 -10.00
CA ASP A 109 11.40 4.22 -11.15
C ASP A 109 11.59 5.71 -10.79
N GLU A 110 10.77 6.59 -11.37
CA GLU A 110 10.75 8.04 -11.15
C GLU A 110 9.61 8.49 -10.21
N ALA A 111 8.74 7.56 -9.79
CA ALA A 111 7.60 7.85 -8.93
C ALA A 111 7.94 7.57 -7.46
N GLN A 112 7.67 8.54 -6.59
CA GLN A 112 7.77 8.35 -5.15
C GLN A 112 6.38 8.01 -4.61
N ILE A 113 6.25 6.84 -4.02
CA ILE A 113 4.99 6.29 -3.54
C ILE A 113 5.01 6.34 -2.03
N TRP A 114 3.90 6.74 -1.43
CA TRP A 114 3.71 6.69 0.01
C TRP A 114 2.54 5.75 0.34
N TYR A 115 2.60 5.10 1.49
CA TYR A 115 1.48 4.35 2.03
C TYR A 115 1.44 4.33 3.56
N TYR A 116 0.25 4.17 4.11
CA TYR A 116 -0.01 4.05 5.53
C TYR A 116 -1.19 3.11 5.78
N LEU A 117 -1.06 2.25 6.79
CA LEU A 117 -2.10 1.30 7.20
C LEU A 117 -2.63 1.69 8.57
N THR A 118 -3.94 1.78 8.74
CA THR A 118 -4.54 2.19 10.01
C THR A 118 -5.91 1.56 10.25
N ALA A 119 -6.30 1.38 11.51
CA ALA A 119 -7.68 1.03 11.84
C ALA A 119 -8.61 2.26 11.84
N ASN A 120 -8.06 3.47 11.88
CA ASN A 120 -8.82 4.72 11.86
C ASN A 120 -9.23 5.09 10.43
N LYS A 121 -10.54 5.16 10.19
CA LYS A 121 -11.13 5.54 8.90
C LYS A 121 -11.04 7.04 8.60
N ASN A 122 -10.84 7.85 9.62
CA ASN A 122 -10.83 9.31 9.54
C ASN A 122 -9.40 9.79 9.88
N ALA A 123 -8.42 9.31 9.12
CA ALA A 123 -7.05 9.63 9.42
C ALA A 123 -6.69 11.01 8.87
N GLU A 124 -6.25 11.92 9.72
CA GLU A 124 -5.76 13.22 9.27
C GLU A 124 -4.48 13.06 8.46
N GLY A 125 -4.41 13.75 7.32
CA GLY A 125 -3.33 13.57 6.34
C GLY A 125 -2.70 14.89 5.95
N LYS A 126 -1.38 14.98 6.11
CA LYS A 126 -0.56 16.10 5.61
C LYS A 126 0.75 15.62 5.02
N ALA A 127 1.30 16.40 4.09
CA ALA A 127 2.65 16.20 3.58
C ALA A 127 3.53 17.39 3.93
N VAL A 128 4.79 17.12 4.27
CA VAL A 128 5.81 18.14 4.51
C VAL A 128 6.66 18.24 3.25
N LEU A 129 6.77 19.45 2.71
CA LEU A 129 7.58 19.73 1.53
C LEU A 129 9.05 19.93 1.94
N VAL A 130 9.95 19.84 0.96
CA VAL A 130 11.40 20.04 1.17
C VAL A 130 11.78 21.44 1.69
N ASP A 131 10.90 22.43 1.51
CA ASP A 131 11.06 23.79 2.05
C ASP A 131 10.50 23.94 3.49
N GLY A 132 9.97 22.86 4.06
CA GLY A 132 9.36 22.81 5.39
C GLY A 132 7.89 23.23 5.42
N SER A 133 7.29 23.62 4.30
CA SER A 133 5.85 23.94 4.25
C SER A 133 4.98 22.67 4.34
N GLU A 134 3.72 22.84 4.79
CA GLU A 134 2.78 21.73 4.96
C GLU A 134 1.63 21.82 3.96
N GLU A 135 1.33 20.71 3.29
CA GLU A 135 0.14 20.54 2.45
C GLU A 135 -0.83 19.55 3.10
N TRP A 136 -2.04 20.00 3.43
CA TRP A 136 -3.08 19.16 4.01
C TRP A 136 -3.98 18.56 2.94
N PHE A 137 -4.25 17.26 3.03
CA PHE A 137 -5.06 16.54 2.05
C PHE A 137 -6.23 15.76 2.63
N HIS A 138 -6.27 15.61 3.95
CA HIS A 138 -7.44 15.13 4.68
C HIS A 138 -7.48 15.84 6.04
N ARG A 139 -8.57 16.55 6.31
CA ARG A 139 -8.87 17.19 7.59
C ARG A 139 -10.27 16.75 7.98
N ASP A 140 -10.38 16.14 9.14
CA ASP A 140 -11.66 15.75 9.74
C ASP A 140 -12.34 16.99 10.38
#